data_AF-A0A9D1XAS7-F1
#
_entry.id   AF-A0A9D1XAS7-F1
#
_cell.length_a   1.000
_cell.length_b   1.000
_cell.length_c   1.000
_cell.angle_alpha   90.00
_cell.angle_beta   90.00
_cell.angle_gamma   90.00
#
_symmetry.space_group_name_H-M   'P 1'
#
loop_
_entity.id
_entity.type
_entity.pdbx_description
1 polymer ?
#
loop_
_entity_poly.entity_id
_entity_poly.type
_entity_poly.pdbx_seq_one_letter_code
_entity_poly.pdbx_strand_id
1 'polypeptide(L)'
;MEFYTPITMPKAPFQFSHRETIGLMGSCFVENIGQILEEARFNVDINPFGTLYNPASIAAALRRLLSGQLYKVEDLFERDGLFHSFDHHSRFSAASADECLTCINDRFIRAAGRLRQTDRLIITFGSAFVYTLKTDGRIVGNCHKLPERAFERRRLEVDEIVDDWIALIPELITVSPDLRLLFTVSPIRHWRDGAHENQLSKATLLLAIDRINRAFPERTAYFPAYEIMMDELRDYRFYADDMIHPAPLAIRHIWQRFADSWLKNESQELLKEWEAIKKALEHKPFHPESEAYRRFINQTLLKIERINQKFPFFDIAKEKAIVQTKGIR
;
A
#
# COMPACT_ATOMS: atom_id res chain seq x y z
N MET A 1 -32.17 -7.24 -13.11
CA MET A 1 -32.10 -6.57 -11.80
C MET A 1 -30.63 -6.46 -11.45
N GLU A 2 -30.13 -5.25 -11.23
CA GLU A 2 -28.77 -5.09 -10.69
C GLU A 2 -28.79 -5.49 -9.21
N PHE A 3 -27.91 -6.42 -8.83
CA PHE A 3 -27.86 -6.98 -7.46
C PHE A 3 -27.00 -6.15 -6.50
N TYR A 4 -26.40 -5.05 -6.97
CA TYR A 4 -25.52 -4.17 -6.21
C TYR A 4 -25.81 -2.71 -6.54
N THR A 5 -25.51 -1.79 -5.62
CA THR A 5 -25.52 -0.35 -5.88
C THR A 5 -24.09 0.10 -6.14
N PRO A 6 -23.66 0.31 -7.39
CA PRO A 6 -22.28 0.69 -7.69
C PRO A 6 -21.97 2.09 -7.15
N ILE A 7 -20.87 2.21 -6.41
CA ILE A 7 -20.25 3.49 -6.03
C ILE A 7 -19.87 4.24 -7.29
N THR A 8 -20.29 5.49 -7.39
CA THR A 8 -19.83 6.35 -8.49
C THR A 8 -18.38 6.73 -8.23
N MET A 9 -17.47 6.32 -9.13
CA MET A 9 -16.06 6.69 -9.01
C MET A 9 -15.89 8.19 -9.22
N PRO A 10 -15.16 8.89 -8.35
CA PRO A 10 -14.84 10.28 -8.59
C PRO A 10 -14.00 10.40 -9.87
N LYS A 11 -14.17 11.51 -10.59
CA LYS A 11 -13.34 11.79 -11.77
C LYS A 11 -11.89 11.93 -11.32
N ALA A 12 -11.02 11.03 -11.80
CA ALA A 12 -9.61 11.02 -11.43
C ALA A 12 -8.91 12.29 -11.96
N PRO A 13 -8.35 13.16 -11.10
CA PRO A 13 -7.61 14.36 -11.54
C PRO A 13 -6.23 14.02 -12.11
N PHE A 14 -5.77 12.79 -11.89
CA PHE A 14 -4.56 12.21 -12.47
C PHE A 14 -4.74 10.69 -12.58
N GLN A 15 -3.89 10.04 -13.37
CA GLN A 15 -3.90 8.59 -13.56
C GLN A 15 -2.55 7.97 -13.20
N PHE A 16 -2.56 6.65 -13.08
CA PHE A 16 -1.43 5.78 -12.84
C PHE A 16 -1.13 4.94 -14.08
N SER A 17 0.13 4.58 -14.26
CA SER A 17 0.59 3.68 -15.30
C SER A 17 1.85 2.96 -14.84
N HIS A 18 2.33 2.01 -15.65
CA HIS A 18 3.56 1.28 -15.35
C HIS A 18 4.83 2.14 -15.46
N ARG A 19 4.71 3.39 -15.92
CA ARG A 19 5.84 4.33 -16.06
C ARG A 19 6.14 5.11 -14.78
N GLU A 20 5.13 5.32 -13.93
CA GLU A 20 5.28 6.06 -12.69
C GLU A 20 5.90 5.19 -11.58
N THR A 21 6.70 5.82 -10.73
CA THR A 21 7.12 5.24 -9.45
C THR A 21 6.05 5.53 -8.40
N ILE A 22 5.57 4.47 -7.74
CA ILE A 22 4.44 4.53 -6.82
C ILE A 22 4.91 4.21 -5.40
N GLY A 23 4.79 5.15 -4.47
CA GLY A 23 4.91 4.88 -3.04
C GLY A 23 3.56 4.48 -2.45
N LEU A 24 3.54 3.53 -1.52
CA LEU A 24 2.33 3.19 -0.76
C LEU A 24 2.62 3.17 0.74
N MET A 25 1.81 3.88 1.52
CA MET A 25 1.94 3.92 2.98
C MET A 25 0.57 3.83 3.65
N GLY A 26 0.45 3.01 4.69
CA GLY A 26 -0.75 2.98 5.51
C GLY A 26 -1.08 1.64 6.15
N SER A 27 -2.38 1.39 6.30
CA SER A 27 -2.92 0.17 6.92
C SER A 27 -2.51 -1.11 6.20
N CYS A 28 -2.79 -2.28 6.78
CA CYS A 28 -2.52 -3.58 6.16
C CYS A 28 -3.26 -3.80 4.81
N PHE A 29 -4.28 -3.00 4.49
CA PHE A 29 -4.88 -3.00 3.15
C PHE A 29 -3.86 -2.63 2.05
N VAL A 30 -2.88 -1.78 2.39
CA VAL A 30 -1.79 -1.39 1.47
C VAL A 30 -0.94 -2.57 1.05
N GLU A 31 -0.68 -3.53 1.93
CA GLU A 31 0.12 -4.71 1.59
C GLU A 31 -0.59 -5.56 0.53
N ASN A 32 -1.92 -5.72 0.63
CA ASN A 32 -2.71 -6.46 -0.35
C ASN A 32 -2.70 -5.78 -1.73
N ILE A 33 -3.00 -4.47 -1.79
CA ILE A 33 -3.04 -3.72 -3.05
C ILE A 33 -1.62 -3.55 -3.63
N GLY A 34 -0.63 -3.30 -2.77
CA GLY A 34 0.77 -3.18 -3.13
C GLY A 34 1.30 -4.47 -3.76
N GLN A 35 0.98 -5.63 -3.18
CA GLN A 35 1.35 -6.92 -3.75
C GLN A 35 0.69 -7.14 -5.13
N ILE A 36 -0.59 -6.78 -5.28
CA ILE A 36 -1.26 -6.87 -6.60
C ILE A 36 -0.55 -5.99 -7.63
N LEU A 37 -0.19 -4.75 -7.26
CA LEU A 37 0.56 -3.84 -8.11
C LEU A 37 1.95 -4.39 -8.48
N GLU A 38 2.68 -4.95 -7.52
CA GLU A 38 4.00 -5.57 -7.73
C GLU A 38 3.90 -6.78 -8.67
N GLU A 39 2.92 -7.67 -8.47
CA GLU A 39 2.66 -8.82 -9.34
C GLU A 39 2.24 -8.40 -10.76
N ALA A 40 1.56 -7.25 -10.86
CA ALA A 40 1.23 -6.56 -12.09
C ALA A 40 2.40 -5.73 -12.67
N ARG A 41 3.58 -5.77 -12.06
CA ARG A 41 4.82 -5.10 -12.50
C ARG A 41 4.85 -3.58 -12.38
N PHE A 42 3.95 -2.98 -11.61
CA PHE A 42 4.11 -1.57 -11.28
C PHE A 42 5.37 -1.36 -10.44
N ASN A 43 6.03 -0.21 -10.63
CA ASN A 43 7.21 0.16 -9.88
C ASN A 43 6.83 0.71 -8.50
N VAL A 44 6.58 -0.19 -7.54
CA VAL A 44 6.06 0.15 -6.22
C VAL A 44 7.12 0.16 -5.11
N ASP A 45 6.91 1.01 -4.10
CA ASP A 45 7.57 0.94 -2.79
C ASP A 45 6.53 0.84 -1.67
N ILE A 46 6.42 -0.33 -1.05
CA ILE A 46 5.32 -0.67 -0.13
C ILE A 46 5.78 -0.50 1.32
N ASN A 47 5.04 0.30 2.08
CA ASN A 47 5.13 0.48 3.54
C ASN A 47 6.57 0.45 4.07
N PRO A 48 7.40 1.49 3.83
CA PRO A 48 8.81 1.48 4.25
C PRO A 48 9.03 1.26 5.75
N PHE A 49 8.08 1.67 6.58
CA PHE A 49 8.11 1.48 8.04
C PHE A 49 7.29 0.25 8.49
N GLY A 50 6.72 -0.49 7.54
CA GLY A 50 5.65 -1.45 7.78
C GLY A 50 4.29 -0.75 7.97
N THR A 51 3.30 -1.50 8.44
CA THR A 51 1.93 -1.02 8.58
C THR A 51 1.82 0.13 9.58
N LEU A 52 1.29 1.27 9.13
CA LEU A 52 0.96 2.43 9.96
C LEU A 52 -0.51 2.80 9.76
N TYR A 53 -1.30 2.81 10.82
CA TYR A 53 -2.76 2.95 10.67
C TYR A 53 -3.26 4.39 10.69
N ASN A 54 -2.62 5.27 11.45
CA ASN A 54 -3.15 6.59 11.72
C ASN A 54 -2.42 7.69 10.91
N PRO A 55 -3.11 8.81 10.61
CA PRO A 55 -2.54 9.90 9.82
C PRO A 55 -1.26 10.50 10.40
N ALA A 56 -1.17 10.67 11.71
CA ALA A 56 -0.04 11.31 12.38
C ALA A 56 1.25 10.47 12.27
N SER A 57 1.17 9.15 12.48
CA SER A 57 2.32 8.26 12.33
C SER A 57 2.81 8.19 10.87
N ILE A 58 1.89 8.20 9.90
CA ILE A 58 2.28 8.22 8.47
C ILE A 58 2.95 9.56 8.12
N ALA A 59 2.41 10.68 8.59
CA ALA A 59 3.01 11.99 8.40
C ALA A 59 4.40 12.10 9.03
N ALA A 60 4.57 11.61 10.26
CA ALA A 60 5.86 11.54 10.94
C ALA A 60 6.88 10.69 10.16
N ALA A 61 6.47 9.53 9.63
CA ALA A 61 7.32 8.69 8.81
C ALA A 61 7.76 9.38 7.50
N LEU A 62 6.86 10.10 6.84
CA LEU A 62 7.17 10.89 5.64
C LEU A 62 8.16 12.03 5.96
N ARG A 63 7.96 12.77 7.05
CA ARG A 63 8.94 13.78 7.50
C ARG A 63 10.29 13.18 7.85
N ARG A 64 10.29 11.99 8.46
CA ARG A 64 11.55 11.26 8.72
C ARG A 64 12.28 10.97 7.41
N LEU A 65 11.60 10.44 6.39
CA LEU A 65 12.19 10.22 5.06
C LEU A 65 12.72 11.51 4.42
N LEU A 66 11.98 12.60 4.51
CA LEU A 66 12.40 13.91 4.00
C LEU A 66 13.66 14.44 4.69
N SER A 67 13.76 14.27 6.02
CA SER A 67 14.92 14.70 6.80
C SER A 67 16.21 13.93 6.44
N GLY A 68 16.08 12.68 5.98
CA GLY A 68 17.21 11.78 5.75
C GLY A 68 17.98 11.37 7.02
N GLN A 69 17.47 11.70 8.21
CA GLN A 69 18.14 11.36 9.47
C GLN A 69 18.00 9.86 9.77
N LEU A 70 19.15 9.17 9.79
CA LEU A 70 19.21 7.75 10.14
C LEU A 70 18.83 7.50 11.60
N TYR A 71 18.27 6.31 11.84
CA TYR A 71 17.97 5.81 13.17
C TYR A 71 19.24 5.44 13.92
N LYS A 72 19.23 5.69 15.22
CA LYS A 72 20.32 5.40 16.14
C LYS A 72 19.86 4.49 17.28
N VAL A 73 20.79 4.02 18.09
CA VAL A 73 20.49 3.12 19.22
C VAL A 73 19.50 3.75 20.19
N GLU A 74 19.52 5.08 20.35
CA GLU A 74 18.60 5.82 21.22
C GLU A 74 17.16 5.85 20.69
N ASP A 75 16.96 5.56 19.40
CA ASP A 75 15.64 5.42 18.80
C ASP A 75 15.06 4.01 19.02
N LEU A 76 15.84 3.08 19.59
CA LEU A 76 15.43 1.72 19.88
C LEU A 76 15.13 1.50 21.37
N PHE A 77 14.33 0.48 21.64
CA PHE A 77 14.13 -0.07 22.98
C PHE A 77 14.14 -1.60 22.93
N GLU A 78 14.59 -2.23 24.01
CA GLU A 78 14.64 -3.69 24.14
C GLU A 78 13.42 -4.19 24.90
N ARG A 79 12.89 -5.33 24.44
CA ARG A 79 11.84 -6.07 25.13
C ARG A 79 11.85 -7.53 24.71
N ASP A 80 11.69 -8.43 25.69
CA ASP A 80 11.53 -9.86 25.46
C ASP A 80 12.68 -10.44 24.60
N GLY A 81 13.90 -9.87 24.75
CA GLY A 81 15.09 -10.27 23.99
C GLY A 81 15.16 -9.74 22.56
N LEU A 82 14.29 -8.81 22.18
CA LEU A 82 14.27 -8.18 20.86
C LEU A 82 14.37 -6.65 20.96
N PHE A 83 15.05 -6.05 19.98
CA PHE A 83 15.11 -4.61 19.81
C PHE A 83 14.01 -4.15 18.86
N HIS A 84 13.38 -3.03 19.22
CA HIS A 84 12.21 -2.47 18.55
C HIS A 84 12.37 -0.96 18.35
N SER A 85 11.68 -0.44 17.33
CA SER A 85 11.46 1.00 17.13
C SER A 85 9.97 1.28 17.17
N PHE A 86 9.55 2.30 17.92
CA PHE A 86 8.16 2.73 17.98
C PHE A 86 7.59 3.18 16.62
N ASP A 87 8.46 3.60 15.70
CA ASP A 87 8.06 4.02 14.34
C ASP A 87 7.82 2.85 13.39
N HIS A 88 8.28 1.64 13.73
CA HIS A 88 8.37 0.52 12.79
C HIS A 88 7.49 -0.65 13.20
N HIS A 89 6.98 -1.39 12.21
CA HIS A 89 6.34 -2.68 12.43
C HIS A 89 7.32 -3.69 13.04
N SER A 90 6.81 -4.65 13.81
CA SER A 90 7.61 -5.72 14.44
C SER A 90 8.41 -6.61 13.48
N ARG A 91 8.24 -6.45 12.16
CA ARG A 91 9.05 -7.16 11.15
C ARG A 91 10.49 -6.64 11.06
N PHE A 92 10.73 -5.44 11.61
CA PHE A 92 12.05 -4.81 11.69
C PHE A 92 12.78 -5.13 13.00
N SER A 93 12.12 -5.86 13.90
CA SER A 93 12.69 -6.21 15.19
C SER A 93 13.73 -7.32 15.04
N ALA A 94 14.82 -7.23 15.81
CA ALA A 94 15.94 -8.18 15.74
C ALA A 94 16.50 -8.47 17.14
N ALA A 95 17.32 -9.50 17.27
CA ALA A 95 17.87 -9.95 18.56
C ALA A 95 18.98 -9.02 19.09
N SER A 96 19.58 -8.20 18.24
CA SER A 96 20.56 -7.17 18.64
C SER A 96 20.20 -5.79 18.09
N ALA A 97 20.67 -4.75 18.79
CA ALA A 97 20.50 -3.37 18.36
C ALA A 97 21.11 -3.11 16.97
N ASP A 98 22.30 -3.66 16.72
CA ASP A 98 23.02 -3.48 15.45
C ASP A 98 22.27 -4.11 14.27
N GLU A 99 21.75 -5.34 14.45
CA GLU A 99 20.93 -6.00 13.42
C GLU A 99 19.63 -5.23 13.15
N CYS A 100 18.97 -4.76 14.22
CA CYS A 100 17.73 -3.98 14.11
C CYS A 100 17.98 -2.66 13.37
N LEU A 101 19.03 -1.92 13.76
CA LEU A 101 19.42 -0.68 13.10
C LEU A 101 19.83 -0.90 11.65
N THR A 102 20.56 -1.97 11.34
CA THR A 102 20.93 -2.30 9.97
C THR A 102 19.68 -2.54 9.13
N CYS A 103 18.75 -3.37 9.62
CA CYS A 103 17.48 -3.64 8.95
C CYS A 103 16.65 -2.37 8.68
N ILE A 104 16.51 -1.53 9.71
CA ILE A 104 15.78 -0.25 9.64
C ILE A 104 16.46 0.71 8.67
N ASN A 105 17.75 0.99 8.88
CA ASN A 105 18.47 2.02 8.13
C ASN A 105 18.67 1.63 6.66
N ASP A 106 18.90 0.35 6.35
CA ASP A 106 18.98 -0.12 4.96
C ASP A 106 17.66 0.10 4.22
N ARG A 107 16.54 -0.22 4.87
CA ARG A 107 15.21 0.02 4.29
C ARG A 107 14.91 1.51 4.17
N PHE A 108 15.27 2.29 5.19
CA PHE A 108 15.08 3.73 5.26
C PHE A 108 15.86 4.46 4.17
N ILE A 109 17.15 4.14 3.96
CA ILE A 109 17.98 4.75 2.92
C ILE A 109 17.36 4.50 1.53
N ARG A 110 16.93 3.27 1.26
CA ARG A 110 16.21 2.94 0.03
C ARG A 110 14.92 3.74 -0.12
N ALA A 111 14.10 3.82 0.94
CA ALA A 111 12.85 4.57 0.94
C ALA A 111 13.05 6.07 0.71
N ALA A 112 14.01 6.68 1.41
CA ALA A 112 14.32 8.10 1.32
C ALA A 112 14.86 8.46 -0.08
N GLY A 113 15.67 7.59 -0.68
CA GLY A 113 16.09 7.72 -2.08
C GLY A 113 14.91 7.64 -3.05
N ARG A 114 14.02 6.65 -2.88
CA ARG A 114 12.83 6.45 -3.73
C ARG A 114 11.80 7.57 -3.59
N LEU A 115 11.64 8.16 -2.41
CA LEU A 115 10.67 9.24 -2.19
C LEU A 115 10.89 10.42 -3.15
N ARG A 116 12.16 10.76 -3.43
CA ARG A 116 12.54 11.83 -4.37
C ARG A 116 12.18 11.53 -5.83
N GLN A 117 12.00 10.26 -6.16
CA GLN A 117 11.66 9.75 -7.49
C GLN A 117 10.19 9.33 -7.58
N THR A 118 9.42 9.50 -6.52
CA THR A 118 8.03 9.05 -6.45
C THR A 118 7.14 10.04 -7.18
N ASP A 119 6.39 9.55 -8.18
CA ASP A 119 5.43 10.34 -8.95
C ASP A 119 4.03 10.27 -8.35
N ARG A 120 3.71 9.13 -7.71
CA ARG A 120 2.41 8.84 -7.11
C ARG A 120 2.59 8.29 -5.70
N LEU A 121 1.87 8.84 -4.73
CA LEU A 121 1.87 8.34 -3.37
C LEU A 121 0.45 7.95 -2.95
N ILE A 122 0.24 6.67 -2.66
CA ILE A 122 -1.04 6.16 -2.15
C ILE A 122 -0.97 6.11 -0.64
N ILE A 123 -1.88 6.84 0.01
CA ILE A 123 -1.98 6.91 1.47
C ILE A 123 -3.29 6.25 1.91
N THR A 124 -3.19 5.17 2.70
CA THR A 124 -4.36 4.48 3.24
C THR A 124 -4.48 4.67 4.74
N PHE A 125 -5.38 5.54 5.18
CA PHE A 125 -5.68 5.68 6.60
C PHE A 125 -6.53 4.51 7.11
N GLY A 126 -6.08 3.87 8.17
CA GLY A 126 -6.77 2.78 8.85
C GLY A 126 -7.71 3.28 9.94
N SER A 127 -7.19 4.06 10.88
CA SER A 127 -7.90 4.52 12.08
C SER A 127 -7.42 5.90 12.50
N ALA A 128 -8.33 6.75 12.99
CA ALA A 128 -7.99 8.03 13.59
C ALA A 128 -7.44 7.90 15.03
N PHE A 129 -7.38 6.69 15.60
CA PHE A 129 -6.81 6.48 16.93
C PHE A 129 -5.28 6.46 16.91
N VAL A 130 -4.69 7.23 17.82
CA VAL A 130 -3.26 7.29 18.09
C VAL A 130 -2.95 6.75 19.48
N TYR A 131 -1.73 6.29 19.65
CA TYR A 131 -1.16 5.91 20.93
C TYR A 131 0.02 6.83 21.20
N THR A 132 0.01 7.46 22.37
CA THR A 132 1.02 8.43 22.79
C THR A 132 1.78 7.84 23.95
N LEU A 133 3.11 7.80 23.89
CA LEU A 133 3.93 7.36 25.01
C LEU A 133 3.78 8.34 26.18
N LYS A 134 3.42 7.86 27.36
CA LYS A 134 3.27 8.73 28.54
C LYS A 134 4.59 9.32 29.03
N THR A 135 5.71 8.70 28.67
CA THR A 135 7.05 9.11 29.13
C THR A 135 7.52 10.40 28.49
N ASP A 136 7.17 10.65 27.22
CA ASP A 136 7.67 11.79 26.44
C ASP A 136 6.62 12.45 25.54
N GLY A 137 5.38 11.96 25.53
CA GLY A 137 4.29 12.54 24.77
C GLY A 137 4.35 12.27 23.27
N ARG A 138 5.25 11.41 22.77
CA ARG A 138 5.34 11.14 21.33
C ARG A 138 4.26 10.16 20.87
N ILE A 139 3.68 10.40 19.69
CA ILE A 139 2.80 9.43 19.03
C ILE A 139 3.65 8.30 18.45
N VAL A 140 3.24 7.05 18.66
CA VAL A 140 3.96 5.86 18.18
C VAL A 140 3.23 5.18 17.02
N GLY A 141 3.98 4.65 16.06
CA GLY A 141 3.45 3.87 14.95
C GLY A 141 3.07 2.44 15.33
N ASN A 142 3.81 1.84 16.28
CA ASN A 142 3.56 0.50 16.80
C ASN A 142 3.84 0.42 18.31
N CYS A 143 2.91 -0.14 19.07
CA CYS A 143 3.07 -0.30 20.52
C CYS A 143 3.90 -1.54 20.91
N HIS A 144 4.25 -2.43 19.97
CA HIS A 144 5.01 -3.68 20.21
C HIS A 144 4.48 -4.50 21.39
N LYS A 145 3.14 -4.59 21.47
CA LYS A 145 2.38 -5.29 22.53
C LYS A 145 2.70 -4.79 23.95
N LEU A 146 3.25 -3.59 24.13
CA LEU A 146 3.58 -3.02 25.45
C LEU A 146 2.30 -2.84 26.28
N PRO A 147 2.41 -2.89 27.63
CA PRO A 147 1.25 -2.73 28.50
C PRO A 147 0.51 -1.44 28.18
N GLU A 148 -0.82 -1.50 28.06
CA GLU A 148 -1.64 -0.35 27.68
C GLU A 148 -1.42 0.87 28.59
N ARG A 149 -1.09 0.64 29.87
CA ARG A 149 -0.78 1.69 30.83
C ARG A 149 0.38 2.62 30.40
N ALA A 150 1.28 2.15 29.54
CA ALA A 150 2.41 2.92 29.02
C ALA A 150 1.99 3.98 28.00
N PHE A 151 0.78 3.85 27.45
CA PHE A 151 0.27 4.74 26.42
C PHE A 151 -0.98 5.47 26.89
N GLU A 152 -1.14 6.69 26.39
CA GLU A 152 -2.41 7.35 26.31
C GLU A 152 -2.98 7.14 24.92
N ARG A 153 -4.21 6.63 24.85
CA ARG A 153 -4.90 6.40 23.60
C ARG A 153 -5.98 7.44 23.43
N ARG A 154 -5.99 8.12 22.29
CA ARG A 154 -7.03 9.08 21.91
C ARG A 154 -7.33 9.00 20.42
N ARG A 155 -8.50 9.50 20.03
CA ARG A 155 -8.83 9.76 18.62
C ARG A 155 -8.27 11.14 18.25
N LEU A 156 -7.66 11.25 17.08
CA LEU A 156 -7.30 12.54 16.50
C LEU A 156 -8.56 13.28 16.11
N GLU A 157 -8.56 14.59 16.27
CA GLU A 157 -9.58 15.46 15.71
C GLU A 157 -9.35 15.67 14.21
N VAL A 158 -10.41 16.08 13.50
CA VAL A 158 -10.33 16.35 12.05
C VAL A 158 -9.29 17.45 11.77
N ASP A 159 -9.31 18.52 12.56
CA ASP A 159 -8.43 19.68 12.36
C ASP A 159 -6.96 19.31 12.62
N GLU A 160 -6.66 18.47 13.62
CA GLU A 160 -5.31 17.96 13.87
C GLU A 160 -4.73 17.24 12.64
N ILE A 161 -5.53 16.42 11.96
CA ILE A 161 -5.09 15.70 10.76
C ILE A 161 -4.91 16.68 9.58
N VAL A 162 -5.86 17.59 9.41
CA VAL A 162 -5.87 18.53 8.28
C VAL A 162 -4.69 19.48 8.37
N ASP A 163 -4.44 20.09 9.53
CA ASP A 163 -3.34 21.04 9.72
C ASP A 163 -1.99 20.37 9.48
N ASP A 164 -1.81 19.15 10.01
CA ASP A 164 -0.57 18.38 9.85
C ASP A 164 -0.28 18.05 8.38
N TRP A 165 -1.30 17.60 7.64
CA TRP A 165 -1.16 17.21 6.23
C TRP A 165 -1.09 18.41 5.28
N ILE A 166 -1.78 19.52 5.58
CA ILE A 166 -1.64 20.77 4.83
C ILE A 166 -0.23 21.33 4.94
N ALA A 167 0.43 21.18 6.10
CA ALA A 167 1.84 21.56 6.25
C ALA A 167 2.78 20.58 5.52
N LEU A 168 2.51 19.27 5.58
CA LEU A 168 3.38 18.24 5.01
C LEU A 168 3.39 18.20 3.47
N ILE A 169 2.23 18.36 2.82
CA ILE A 169 2.12 18.19 1.36
C ILE A 169 3.06 19.14 0.59
N PRO A 170 3.16 20.45 0.92
CA PRO A 170 4.15 21.35 0.33
C PRO A 170 5.60 20.90 0.50
N GLU A 171 5.97 20.33 1.66
CA GLU A 171 7.31 19.79 1.89
C GLU A 171 7.60 18.61 0.93
N LEU A 172 6.63 17.71 0.74
CA LEU A 172 6.75 16.59 -0.19
C LEU A 172 6.87 17.06 -1.65
N ILE A 173 6.05 18.04 -2.06
CA ILE A 173 6.06 18.60 -3.42
C ILE A 173 7.37 19.34 -3.70
N THR A 174 7.98 19.96 -2.68
CA THR A 174 9.28 20.62 -2.84
C THR A 174 10.37 19.63 -3.26
N VAL A 175 10.29 18.38 -2.78
CA VAL A 175 11.27 17.32 -3.09
C VAL A 175 10.88 16.54 -4.35
N SER A 176 9.59 16.37 -4.64
CA SER A 176 9.07 15.77 -5.87
C SER A 176 8.00 16.68 -6.51
N PRO A 177 8.40 17.59 -7.42
CA PRO A 177 7.53 18.64 -7.95
C PRO A 177 6.29 18.16 -8.70
N ASP A 178 6.30 16.93 -9.23
CA ASP A 178 5.19 16.34 -9.98
C ASP A 178 4.35 15.37 -9.15
N LEU A 179 4.71 15.17 -7.87
CA LEU A 179 4.02 14.25 -6.97
C LEU A 179 2.51 14.50 -6.93
N ARG A 180 1.77 13.40 -7.01
CA ARG A 180 0.32 13.34 -6.80
C ARG A 180 0.00 12.34 -5.69
N LEU A 181 -0.90 12.72 -4.79
CA LEU A 181 -1.29 11.89 -3.65
C LEU A 181 -2.70 11.34 -3.85
N LEU A 182 -2.87 10.04 -3.68
CA LEU A 182 -4.18 9.40 -3.64
C LEU A 182 -4.45 8.92 -2.22
N PHE A 183 -5.42 9.54 -1.56
CA PHE A 183 -5.90 9.11 -0.27
C PHE A 183 -6.96 8.02 -0.42
N THR A 184 -7.02 7.11 0.53
CA THR A 184 -8.13 6.17 0.70
C THR A 184 -8.31 5.87 2.18
N VAL A 185 -9.53 5.54 2.59
CA VAL A 185 -9.78 4.95 3.91
C VAL A 185 -9.79 3.44 3.79
N SER A 186 -9.12 2.76 4.72
CA SER A 186 -9.03 1.30 4.73
C SER A 186 -10.43 0.67 4.88
N PRO A 187 -10.78 -0.34 4.06
CA PRO A 187 -12.03 -1.09 4.23
C PRO A 187 -12.04 -2.02 5.46
N ILE A 188 -10.89 -2.18 6.13
CA ILE A 188 -10.76 -3.07 7.29
C ILE A 188 -11.45 -2.44 8.50
N ARG A 189 -12.23 -3.27 9.22
CA ARG A 189 -12.99 -2.88 10.41
C ARG A 189 -12.09 -2.87 11.64
N HIS A 190 -11.99 -1.74 12.33
CA HIS A 190 -11.35 -1.67 13.65
C HIS A 190 -12.37 -1.98 14.74
N TRP A 191 -12.64 -3.27 14.95
CA TRP A 191 -13.77 -3.71 15.79
C TRP A 191 -13.49 -3.76 17.29
N ARG A 192 -12.24 -3.54 17.71
CA ARG A 192 -11.81 -3.64 19.11
C ARG A 192 -12.65 -2.78 20.07
N ASP A 193 -13.11 -1.63 19.61
CA ASP A 193 -13.89 -0.66 20.39
C ASP A 193 -15.37 -0.63 19.99
N GLY A 194 -15.79 -1.63 19.20
CA GLY A 194 -17.15 -1.74 18.70
C GLY A 194 -17.44 -0.93 17.44
N ALA A 195 -18.66 -1.12 16.95
CA ALA A 195 -19.14 -0.58 15.69
C ALA A 195 -19.11 0.96 15.65
N HIS A 196 -19.60 1.58 16.72
CA HIS A 196 -19.79 3.02 16.76
C HIS A 196 -18.45 3.76 16.69
N GLU A 197 -17.47 3.36 17.50
CA GLU A 197 -16.14 3.96 17.49
C GLU A 197 -15.40 3.73 16.17
N ASN A 198 -15.60 2.58 15.52
CA ASN A 198 -15.11 2.38 14.16
C ASN A 198 -15.73 3.41 13.19
N GLN A 199 -17.05 3.61 13.21
CA GLN A 199 -17.71 4.57 12.32
C GLN A 199 -17.27 6.00 12.58
N LEU A 200 -17.14 6.41 13.84
CA LEU A 200 -16.62 7.73 14.19
C LEU A 200 -15.18 7.92 13.71
N SER A 201 -14.33 6.92 13.93
CA SER A 201 -12.94 6.93 13.44
C SER A 201 -12.87 7.07 11.91
N LYS A 202 -13.66 6.28 11.16
CA LYS A 202 -13.71 6.38 9.69
C LYS A 202 -14.28 7.72 9.22
N ALA A 203 -15.31 8.24 9.88
CA ALA A 203 -15.89 9.55 9.57
C ALA A 203 -14.86 10.68 9.77
N THR A 204 -14.08 10.66 10.86
CA THR A 204 -12.98 11.60 11.09
C THR A 204 -11.99 11.58 9.93
N LEU A 205 -11.56 10.39 9.50
CA LEU A 205 -10.61 10.25 8.39
C LEU A 205 -11.19 10.77 7.06
N LEU A 206 -12.45 10.45 6.76
CA LEU A 206 -13.13 10.90 5.54
C LEU A 206 -13.25 12.43 5.50
N LEU A 207 -13.66 13.05 6.61
CA LEU A 207 -13.77 14.51 6.72
C LEU A 207 -12.41 15.19 6.58
N ALA A 208 -11.36 14.63 7.16
CA ALA A 208 -10.01 15.17 7.02
C ALA A 208 -9.51 15.08 5.57
N ILE A 209 -9.69 13.92 4.92
CA ILE A 209 -9.30 13.73 3.51
C ILE A 209 -10.07 14.69 2.59
N ASP A 210 -11.38 14.87 2.79
CA ASP A 210 -12.18 15.81 1.99
C ASP A 210 -11.63 17.24 2.09
N ARG A 211 -11.28 17.71 3.31
CA ARG A 211 -10.68 19.05 3.50
C ARG A 211 -9.29 19.16 2.89
N ILE A 212 -8.44 18.14 3.03
CA ILE A 212 -7.11 18.08 2.38
C ILE A 212 -7.26 18.14 0.86
N ASN A 213 -8.20 17.38 0.29
CA ASN A 213 -8.44 17.36 -1.14
C ASN A 213 -8.91 18.71 -1.68
N ARG A 214 -9.74 19.43 -0.92
CA ARG A 214 -10.16 20.80 -1.27
C ARG A 214 -9.03 21.81 -1.19
N ALA A 215 -8.07 21.62 -0.28
CA ALA A 215 -6.89 22.48 -0.18
C ALA A 215 -5.91 22.27 -1.35
N PHE A 216 -5.86 21.06 -1.92
CA PHE A 216 -4.94 20.73 -3.03
C PHE A 216 -5.63 19.97 -4.19
N PRO A 217 -6.64 20.55 -4.85
CA PRO A 217 -7.53 19.84 -5.78
C PRO A 217 -6.83 19.29 -7.03
N GLU A 218 -5.69 19.86 -7.43
CA GLU A 218 -4.90 19.40 -8.57
C GLU A 218 -3.85 18.34 -8.21
N ARG A 219 -3.56 18.19 -6.91
CA ARG A 219 -2.45 17.37 -6.39
C ARG A 219 -2.92 16.14 -5.64
N THR A 220 -4.14 16.18 -5.13
CA THR A 220 -4.67 15.18 -4.21
C THR A 220 -6.01 14.67 -4.71
N ALA A 221 -6.34 13.43 -4.35
CA ALA A 221 -7.64 12.86 -4.65
C ALA A 221 -8.01 11.75 -3.65
N TYR A 222 -9.24 11.27 -3.75
CA TYR A 222 -9.75 10.17 -2.92
C TYR A 222 -10.19 8.97 -3.76
N PHE A 223 -9.79 7.77 -3.33
CA PHE A 223 -10.31 6.51 -3.83
C PHE A 223 -11.22 5.86 -2.76
N PRO A 224 -12.49 5.53 -3.10
CA PRO A 224 -13.49 5.11 -2.10
C PRO A 224 -13.43 3.61 -1.76
N ALA A 225 -12.27 3.09 -1.32
CA ALA A 225 -12.14 1.66 -1.02
C ALA A 225 -13.04 1.21 0.14
N TYR A 226 -13.22 2.07 1.16
CA TYR A 226 -14.08 1.80 2.30
C TYR A 226 -15.56 1.73 1.90
N GLU A 227 -16.04 2.67 1.10
CA GLU A 227 -17.42 2.74 0.63
C GLU A 227 -17.74 1.58 -0.32
N ILE A 228 -16.81 1.20 -1.21
CA ILE A 228 -16.98 -0.02 -2.03
C ILE A 228 -17.20 -1.23 -1.12
N MET A 229 -16.41 -1.37 -0.06
CA MET A 229 -16.58 -2.48 0.87
C MET A 229 -17.93 -2.42 1.59
N MET A 230 -18.34 -1.24 2.06
CA MET A 230 -19.53 -1.08 2.89
C MET A 230 -20.85 -1.09 2.11
N ASP A 231 -20.85 -0.66 0.85
CA ASP A 231 -22.06 -0.39 0.07
C ASP A 231 -22.20 -1.27 -1.17
N GLU A 232 -21.11 -1.52 -1.91
CA GLU A 232 -21.11 -2.49 -3.03
C GLU A 232 -20.98 -3.93 -2.52
N LEU A 233 -20.09 -4.16 -1.55
CA LEU A 233 -19.69 -5.49 -1.06
C LEU A 233 -20.19 -5.77 0.36
N ARG A 234 -21.38 -5.27 0.70
CA ARG A 234 -21.92 -5.27 2.06
C ARG A 234 -22.10 -6.67 2.69
N ASP A 235 -22.22 -7.71 1.88
CA ASP A 235 -22.49 -9.08 2.35
C ASP A 235 -21.27 -9.72 3.07
N TYR A 236 -21.53 -10.48 4.14
CA TYR A 236 -20.49 -11.15 4.92
C TYR A 236 -19.59 -12.10 4.12
N ARG A 237 -20.05 -12.62 2.98
CA ARG A 237 -19.24 -13.43 2.05
C ARG A 237 -18.00 -12.71 1.51
N PHE A 238 -17.97 -11.38 1.64
CA PHE A 238 -16.85 -10.54 1.22
C PHE A 238 -15.84 -10.27 2.35
N TYR A 239 -16.09 -10.77 3.55
CA TYR A 239 -15.13 -10.75 4.65
C TYR A 239 -14.40 -12.10 4.74
N ALA A 240 -13.16 -12.06 5.20
CA ALA A 240 -12.40 -13.25 5.58
C ALA A 240 -13.00 -13.87 6.86
N ASP A 241 -12.47 -15.03 7.26
CA ASP A 241 -12.97 -15.82 8.40
C ASP A 241 -13.01 -15.05 9.73
N ASP A 242 -12.18 -14.01 9.88
CA ASP A 242 -12.16 -13.14 11.05
C ASP A 242 -13.26 -12.06 11.07
N MET A 243 -14.07 -11.97 10.00
CA MET A 243 -15.18 -11.03 9.84
C MET A 243 -14.79 -9.55 9.89
N ILE A 244 -13.49 -9.27 9.79
CA ILE A 244 -12.87 -7.95 9.94
C ILE A 244 -12.16 -7.55 8.65
N HIS A 245 -11.36 -8.45 8.09
CA HIS A 245 -10.59 -8.20 6.88
C HIS A 245 -11.41 -8.52 5.64
N PRO A 246 -11.23 -7.79 4.52
CA PRO A 246 -11.79 -8.17 3.24
C PRO A 246 -11.27 -9.53 2.78
N ALA A 247 -12.15 -10.38 2.27
CA ALA A 247 -11.78 -11.63 1.62
C ALA A 247 -11.02 -11.37 0.31
N PRO A 248 -10.26 -12.34 -0.22
CA PRO A 248 -9.56 -12.21 -1.49
C PRO A 248 -10.47 -11.78 -2.67
N LEU A 249 -11.73 -12.21 -2.66
CA LEU A 249 -12.71 -11.78 -3.68
C LEU A 249 -13.00 -10.27 -3.60
N ALA A 250 -13.16 -9.74 -2.39
CA ALA A 250 -13.41 -8.32 -2.17
C ALA A 250 -12.20 -7.46 -2.55
N ILE A 251 -10.99 -7.91 -2.19
CA ILE A 251 -9.73 -7.24 -2.57
C ILE A 251 -9.62 -7.16 -4.09
N ARG A 252 -9.88 -8.26 -4.81
CA ARG A 252 -9.87 -8.26 -6.29
C ARG A 252 -10.91 -7.33 -6.89
N HIS A 253 -12.11 -7.28 -6.31
CA HIS A 253 -13.16 -6.36 -6.77
C HIS A 253 -12.72 -4.90 -6.59
N ILE A 254 -12.24 -4.52 -5.41
CA ILE A 254 -11.75 -3.16 -5.16
C ILE A 254 -10.58 -2.82 -6.09
N TRP A 255 -9.65 -3.76 -6.31
CA TRP A 255 -8.58 -3.60 -7.30
C TRP A 255 -9.13 -3.36 -8.71
N GLN A 256 -10.14 -4.11 -9.16
CA GLN A 256 -10.74 -3.91 -10.47
C GLN A 256 -11.34 -2.51 -10.59
N ARG A 257 -12.04 -2.04 -9.55
CA ARG A 257 -12.60 -0.68 -9.51
C ARG A 257 -11.50 0.38 -9.61
N PHE A 258 -10.37 0.17 -8.94
CA PHE A 258 -9.19 1.03 -9.08
C PHE A 258 -8.62 0.98 -10.51
N ALA A 259 -8.41 -0.22 -11.05
CA ALA A 259 -7.85 -0.44 -12.38
C ALA A 259 -8.67 0.28 -13.47
N ASP A 260 -9.99 0.14 -13.42
CA ASP A 260 -10.91 0.70 -14.40
C ASP A 260 -10.97 2.23 -14.37
N SER A 261 -10.79 2.84 -13.20
CA SER A 261 -10.99 4.29 -13.00
C SER A 261 -9.70 5.12 -12.89
N TRP A 262 -8.59 4.52 -12.45
CA TRP A 262 -7.35 5.23 -12.14
C TRP A 262 -6.17 4.87 -13.04
N LEU A 263 -6.22 3.76 -13.78
CA LEU A 263 -5.13 3.42 -14.70
C LEU A 263 -5.34 4.06 -16.07
N LYS A 264 -4.23 4.45 -16.72
CA LYS A 264 -4.22 4.81 -18.14
C LYS A 264 -4.58 3.58 -18.98
N ASN A 265 -5.24 3.78 -20.12
CA ASN A 265 -5.65 2.71 -21.05
C ASN A 265 -4.47 1.79 -21.44
N GLU A 266 -3.29 2.35 -21.75
CA GLU A 266 -2.07 1.59 -22.07
C GLU A 266 -1.73 0.58 -20.95
N SER A 267 -1.90 0.97 -19.69
CA SER A 267 -1.64 0.10 -18.54
C SER A 267 -2.75 -0.91 -18.28
N GLN A 268 -4.01 -0.57 -18.56
CA GLN A 268 -5.11 -1.54 -18.50
C GLN A 268 -4.96 -2.64 -19.57
N GLU A 269 -4.53 -2.28 -20.78
CA GLU A 269 -4.24 -3.24 -21.85
C GLU A 269 -3.07 -4.14 -21.47
N LEU A 270 -1.99 -3.55 -20.97
CA LEU A 270 -0.82 -4.28 -20.50
C LEU A 270 -1.16 -5.26 -19.36
N LEU A 271 -2.00 -4.85 -18.40
CA LEU A 271 -2.47 -5.74 -17.34
C LEU A 271 -3.13 -7.00 -17.91
N LYS A 272 -4.00 -6.85 -18.91
CA LYS A 272 -4.68 -7.99 -19.57
C LYS A 272 -3.68 -8.91 -20.28
N GLU A 273 -2.72 -8.34 -21.00
CA GLU A 273 -1.65 -9.10 -21.66
C GLU A 273 -0.79 -9.86 -20.63
N TRP A 274 -0.43 -9.19 -19.53
CA TRP A 274 0.41 -9.76 -18.46
C TRP A 274 -0.29 -10.87 -17.67
N GLU A 275 -1.57 -10.70 -17.35
CA GLU A 275 -2.36 -11.75 -16.69
C GLU A 275 -2.45 -13.02 -17.53
N ALA A 276 -2.58 -12.90 -18.85
CA ALA A 276 -2.58 -14.04 -19.76
C ALA A 276 -1.23 -14.78 -19.73
N ILE A 277 -0.11 -14.04 -19.65
CA ILE A 277 1.23 -14.61 -19.50
C ILE A 277 1.36 -15.32 -18.15
N LYS A 278 0.96 -14.67 -17.04
CA LYS A 278 1.05 -15.26 -15.70
C LYS A 278 0.29 -16.60 -15.63
N LYS A 279 -0.95 -16.64 -16.14
CA LYS A 279 -1.75 -17.87 -16.24
C LYS A 279 -1.06 -18.95 -17.08
N ALA A 280 -0.43 -18.57 -18.20
CA ALA A 280 0.31 -19.50 -19.03
C ALA A 280 1.56 -20.07 -18.32
N LEU A 281 2.29 -19.23 -17.57
CA LEU A 281 3.44 -19.64 -16.78
C LEU A 281 3.06 -20.52 -15.59
N GLU A 282 1.89 -20.32 -14.99
CA GLU A 282 1.37 -21.15 -13.88
C GLU A 282 0.76 -22.48 -14.37
N HIS A 283 0.41 -22.58 -15.66
CA HIS A 283 -0.20 -23.79 -16.22
C HIS A 283 0.70 -25.03 -16.01
N LYS A 284 0.07 -26.09 -15.48
CA LYS A 284 0.68 -27.41 -15.29
C LYS A 284 0.16 -28.33 -16.40
N PRO A 285 0.95 -28.63 -17.44
CA PRO A 285 0.49 -29.49 -18.53
C PRO A 285 0.37 -30.95 -18.08
N PHE A 286 -0.60 -31.67 -18.67
CA PHE A 286 -0.71 -33.12 -18.49
C PHE A 286 0.44 -33.88 -19.17
N HIS A 287 0.91 -33.39 -20.32
CA HIS A 287 2.04 -33.95 -21.08
C HIS A 287 3.09 -32.87 -21.38
N PRO A 288 4.02 -32.60 -20.45
CA PRO A 288 5.07 -31.59 -20.61
C PRO A 288 5.94 -31.79 -21.85
N GLU A 289 6.16 -33.05 -22.24
CA GLU A 289 7.02 -33.43 -23.38
C GLU A 289 6.36 -33.21 -24.76
N SER A 290 5.07 -32.89 -24.79
CA SER A 290 4.32 -32.79 -26.05
C SER A 290 4.76 -31.60 -26.90
N GLU A 291 4.80 -31.77 -28.22
CA GLU A 291 5.05 -30.65 -29.15
C GLU A 291 4.03 -29.52 -29.01
N ALA A 292 2.80 -29.85 -28.64
CA ALA A 292 1.75 -28.87 -28.38
C ALA A 292 2.11 -27.96 -27.20
N TYR A 293 2.61 -28.54 -26.10
CA TYR A 293 3.07 -27.76 -24.94
C TYR A 293 4.33 -26.95 -25.25
N ARG A 294 5.30 -27.51 -25.98
CA ARG A 294 6.49 -26.77 -26.44
C ARG A 294 6.10 -25.56 -27.29
N ARG A 295 5.17 -25.72 -28.24
CA ARG A 295 4.61 -24.60 -29.02
C ARG A 295 3.92 -23.56 -28.14
N PHE A 296 3.12 -23.99 -27.17
CA PHE A 296 2.43 -23.10 -26.22
C PHE A 296 3.40 -22.26 -25.38
N ILE A 297 4.47 -22.86 -24.85
CA ILE A 297 5.49 -22.15 -24.07
C ILE A 297 6.30 -21.19 -24.94
N ASN A 298 6.68 -21.58 -26.16
CA ASN A 298 7.34 -20.68 -27.10
C ASN A 298 6.48 -19.46 -27.49
N GLN A 299 5.17 -19.66 -27.68
CA GLN A 299 4.24 -18.55 -27.89
C GLN A 299 4.16 -17.63 -26.66
N THR A 300 4.27 -18.18 -25.45
CA THR A 300 4.31 -17.39 -24.21
C THR A 300 5.59 -16.55 -24.14
N LEU A 301 6.74 -17.11 -24.53
CA LEU A 301 8.00 -16.36 -24.61
C LEU A 301 7.93 -15.19 -25.59
N LEU A 302 7.39 -15.41 -26.80
CA LEU A 302 7.22 -14.35 -27.80
C LEU A 302 6.34 -13.20 -27.28
N LYS A 303 5.30 -13.51 -26.49
CA LYS A 303 4.47 -12.49 -25.84
C LYS A 303 5.26 -11.68 -24.80
N ILE A 304 6.05 -12.36 -23.97
CA ILE A 304 6.92 -11.71 -22.98
C ILE A 304 7.92 -10.77 -23.67
N GLU A 305 8.56 -11.22 -24.75
CA GLU A 305 9.52 -10.41 -25.50
C GLU A 305 8.86 -9.20 -26.16
N ARG A 306 7.64 -9.35 -26.69
CA ARG A 306 6.87 -8.24 -27.25
C ARG A 306 6.50 -7.19 -26.18
N ILE A 307 6.11 -7.62 -24.98
CA ILE A 307 5.86 -6.69 -23.86
C ILE A 307 7.15 -5.95 -23.51
N ASN A 308 8.27 -6.66 -23.42
CA ASN A 308 9.55 -6.03 -23.09
C ASN A 308 10.04 -5.05 -24.17
N GLN A 309 9.73 -5.30 -25.45
CA GLN A 309 10.00 -4.31 -26.51
C GLN A 309 9.17 -3.03 -26.36
N LYS A 310 7.89 -3.15 -25.97
CA LYS A 310 7.01 -2.00 -25.72
C LYS A 310 7.35 -1.28 -24.42
N PHE A 311 7.78 -2.01 -23.40
CA PHE A 311 8.03 -1.55 -22.05
C PHE A 311 9.42 -2.04 -21.58
N PRO A 312 10.51 -1.43 -22.09
CA PRO A 312 11.88 -1.92 -21.88
C PRO A 312 12.39 -1.80 -20.44
N PHE A 313 11.63 -1.13 -19.58
CA PHE A 313 11.91 -1.02 -18.14
C PHE A 313 11.40 -2.23 -17.33
N PHE A 314 10.74 -3.21 -17.96
CA PHE A 314 10.40 -4.46 -17.27
C PHE A 314 11.59 -5.41 -17.17
N ASP A 315 11.95 -5.79 -15.95
CA ASP A 315 12.79 -6.96 -15.74
C ASP A 315 11.99 -8.24 -15.94
N ILE A 316 12.29 -8.94 -17.04
CA ILE A 316 11.68 -10.21 -17.44
C ILE A 316 12.63 -11.41 -17.27
N ALA A 317 13.78 -11.24 -16.61
CA ALA A 317 14.79 -12.28 -16.48
C ALA A 317 14.23 -13.54 -15.81
N LYS A 318 13.41 -13.35 -14.76
CA LYS A 318 12.75 -14.43 -14.04
C LYS A 318 11.80 -15.23 -14.93
N GLU A 319 10.97 -14.56 -15.72
CA GLU A 319 9.99 -15.21 -16.59
C GLU A 319 10.69 -15.96 -17.73
N LYS A 320 11.74 -15.37 -18.29
CA LYS A 320 12.60 -16.05 -19.27
C LYS A 320 13.19 -17.33 -18.70
N ALA A 321 13.71 -17.30 -17.47
CA ALA A 321 14.24 -18.49 -16.79
C ALA A 321 13.16 -19.57 -16.53
N ILE A 322 11.93 -19.17 -16.17
CA ILE A 322 10.80 -20.09 -16.00
C ILE A 322 10.45 -20.78 -17.32
N VAL A 323 10.33 -20.01 -18.41
CA VAL A 323 10.04 -20.56 -19.75
C VAL A 323 11.15 -21.51 -20.18
N GLN A 324 12.43 -21.14 -20.00
CA GLN A 324 13.56 -22.01 -20.33
C GLN A 324 13.51 -23.34 -19.56
N THR A 325 13.22 -23.28 -18.25
CA THR A 325 13.09 -24.49 -17.41
C THR A 325 11.93 -25.37 -17.87
N LYS A 326 10.83 -24.77 -18.34
CA LYS A 326 9.64 -25.48 -18.85
C LYS A 326 9.80 -26.01 -20.29
N GLY A 327 10.72 -25.44 -21.08
CA GLY A 327 10.96 -25.82 -22.47
C GLY A 327 12.09 -26.84 -22.67
N ILE A 328 12.95 -27.06 -21.67
CA ILE A 328 14.10 -27.99 -21.71
C ILE A 328 13.73 -29.41 -21.22
N ARG A 329 12.48 -29.64 -20.79
CA ARG A 329 11.99 -31.00 -20.54
C ARG A 329 11.48 -31.60 -21.85
#